data_AF-A0A8K0J0X5-F1
#
_entry.id   AF-A0A8K0J0X5-F1
#
_cell.length_a   1.000
_cell.length_b   1.000
_cell.length_c   1.000
_cell.angle_alpha   90.00
_cell.angle_beta   90.00
_cell.angle_gamma   90.00
#
_symmetry.space_group_name_H-M   'P 1'
#
loop_
_entity.id
_entity.type
_entity.pdbx_description
1 polymer ?
#
loop_
_entity_poly.entity_id
_entity_poly.type
_entity_poly.pdbx_seq_one_letter_code
_entity_poly.pdbx_strand_id
1 'polypeptide(L)'
;MGAADAFSLPSSLGQARVQGLPSTAYYIPNFISPEEERLVLDRIAAAPKPRWKQLTHRRLQTWPSDLVRDRLLDAPLPAWLEDPIIGRLLSLSTAATPESSRHASDARIVPSHIFSQSPHQRPNHVLINEYPRGDGAAYWPVVCTVSLGSSLCLNLHRSKDDGALDAVPAWRILQEPRSLLITTETLYTDYLHGIDDIEEDVNLSADTVANWSLLGDAGLVADGRNAREMRTSLTYRDVLKVSQMGSKLNMYLRR
;
A
#
# COMPACT_ATOMS: atom_id res chain seq x y z
N MET A 1 -21.95 26.31 1.88
CA MET A 1 -21.40 25.84 0.59
C MET A 1 -20.00 25.35 0.88
N GLY A 2 -19.86 24.06 1.22
CA GLY A 2 -18.55 23.46 1.45
C GLY A 2 -17.86 23.26 0.11
N ALA A 3 -16.59 23.64 0.01
CA ALA A 3 -15.78 23.32 -1.15
C ALA A 3 -15.86 21.80 -1.37
N ALA A 4 -16.26 21.39 -2.57
CA ALA A 4 -16.06 20.02 -2.99
C ALA A 4 -14.55 19.79 -2.92
N ASP A 5 -14.07 18.99 -1.97
CA ASP A 5 -12.68 18.56 -1.92
C ASP A 5 -12.36 17.91 -3.26
N ALA A 6 -11.63 18.66 -4.09
CA ALA A 6 -11.32 18.25 -5.44
C ALA A 6 -10.35 17.08 -5.34
N PHE A 7 -10.86 15.88 -5.62
CA PHE A 7 -10.06 14.68 -5.81
C PHE A 7 -8.93 14.99 -6.81
N SER A 8 -7.69 15.11 -6.31
CA SER A 8 -6.53 15.43 -7.13
C SER A 8 -5.32 14.65 -6.66
N LEU A 9 -4.69 13.94 -7.59
CA LEU A 9 -3.43 13.26 -7.34
C LEU A 9 -2.29 14.27 -7.42
N PRO A 10 -1.22 14.10 -6.62
CA PRO A 10 -0.04 14.94 -6.74
C PRO A 10 0.60 14.78 -8.12
N SER A 11 1.22 15.84 -8.63
CA SER A 11 1.86 15.82 -9.95
C SER A 11 3.14 14.96 -9.98
N SER A 12 3.71 14.68 -8.81
CA SER A 12 4.83 13.75 -8.64
C SER A 12 4.85 13.18 -7.23
N LEU A 13 5.47 12.01 -7.05
CA LEU A 13 5.67 11.41 -5.73
C LEU A 13 6.51 12.30 -4.81
N GLY A 14 7.36 13.18 -5.34
CA GLY A 14 8.14 14.12 -4.54
C GLY A 14 7.28 14.99 -3.60
N GLN A 15 6.07 15.37 -4.04
CA GLN A 15 5.11 16.16 -3.23
C GLN A 15 4.48 15.36 -2.10
N ALA A 16 4.44 14.03 -2.24
CA ALA A 16 3.83 13.11 -1.29
C ALA A 16 4.87 12.46 -0.35
N ARG A 17 6.13 12.90 -0.39
CA ARG A 17 7.21 12.25 0.36
C ARG A 17 7.05 12.48 1.87
N VAL A 18 7.02 11.39 2.63
CA VAL A 18 7.05 11.43 4.09
C VAL A 18 8.45 11.84 4.54
N GLN A 19 8.56 12.95 5.24
CA GLN A 19 9.84 13.48 5.71
C GLN A 19 10.29 12.80 7.01
N GLY A 20 11.60 12.81 7.28
CA GLY A 20 12.15 12.31 8.55
C GLY A 20 12.24 10.79 8.70
N LEU A 21 11.76 10.03 7.70
CA LEU A 21 11.99 8.58 7.63
C LEU A 21 13.41 8.28 7.11
N PRO A 22 14.03 7.16 7.55
CA PRO A 22 15.39 6.78 7.16
C PRO A 22 15.48 6.37 5.68
N SER A 23 14.33 6.06 5.10
CA SER A 23 14.17 5.61 3.73
C SER A 23 12.91 6.21 3.12
N THR A 24 12.79 6.09 1.81
CA THR A 24 11.74 6.79 1.07
C THR A 24 10.39 6.11 1.27
N ALA A 25 9.42 6.86 1.80
CA ALA A 25 8.01 6.50 1.76
C ALA A 25 7.20 7.68 1.22
N TYR A 26 6.03 7.37 0.67
CA TYR A 26 5.11 8.37 0.15
C TYR A 26 3.72 8.15 0.71
N TYR A 27 3.02 9.22 1.03
CA TYR A 27 1.66 9.19 1.54
C TYR A 27 0.77 10.14 0.73
N ILE A 28 -0.34 9.62 0.22
CA ILE A 28 -1.34 10.38 -0.54
C ILE A 28 -2.70 10.16 0.13
N PRO A 29 -3.30 11.19 0.77
CA PRO A 29 -4.65 11.10 1.30
C PRO A 29 -5.66 11.09 0.15
N ASN A 30 -6.87 10.57 0.38
CA ASN A 30 -7.96 10.57 -0.60
C ASN A 30 -7.53 10.08 -2.01
N PHE A 31 -6.70 9.03 -2.07
CA PHE A 31 -6.18 8.44 -3.31
C PHE A 31 -7.29 7.75 -4.15
N ILE A 32 -8.36 7.31 -3.50
CA ILE A 32 -9.61 6.94 -4.15
C ILE A 32 -10.77 7.78 -3.63
N SER A 33 -11.83 7.88 -4.42
CA SER A 33 -13.05 8.58 -4.01
C SER A 33 -13.88 7.74 -3.03
N PRO A 34 -14.79 8.35 -2.24
CA PRO A 34 -15.74 7.61 -1.42
C PRO A 34 -16.62 6.63 -2.20
N GLU A 35 -16.97 6.96 -3.45
CA GLU A 35 -17.73 6.07 -4.31
C GLU A 35 -16.92 4.85 -4.74
N GLU A 36 -15.67 5.05 -5.12
CA GLU A 36 -14.74 3.97 -5.47
C GLU A 36 -14.46 3.06 -4.28
N GLU A 37 -14.26 3.63 -3.09
CA GLU A 37 -14.13 2.86 -1.84
C GLU A 37 -15.32 1.95 -1.61
N ARG A 38 -16.54 2.49 -1.72
CA ARG A 38 -17.77 1.69 -1.57
C ARG A 38 -17.82 0.55 -2.59
N LEU A 39 -17.55 0.83 -3.86
CA LEU A 39 -17.56 -0.20 -4.91
C LEU A 39 -16.53 -1.31 -4.64
N VAL A 40 -15.32 -0.94 -4.19
CA VAL A 40 -14.27 -1.90 -3.84
C VAL A 40 -14.67 -2.75 -2.64
N LEU A 41 -15.20 -2.14 -1.58
CA LEU A 41 -15.68 -2.85 -0.38
C LEU A 41 -16.83 -3.81 -0.73
N ASP A 42 -17.78 -3.40 -1.56
CA ASP A 42 -18.88 -4.25 -2.02
C ASP A 42 -18.37 -5.49 -2.78
N ARG A 43 -17.35 -5.32 -3.64
CA ARG A 43 -16.71 -6.44 -4.37
C ARG A 43 -15.95 -7.38 -3.44
N ILE A 44 -15.29 -6.85 -2.42
CA ILE A 44 -14.58 -7.63 -1.40
C ILE A 44 -15.58 -8.46 -0.59
N ALA A 45 -16.68 -7.85 -0.16
CA ALA A 45 -17.74 -8.53 0.60
C ALA A 45 -18.46 -9.60 -0.24
N ALA A 46 -18.66 -9.35 -1.54
CA ALA A 46 -19.28 -10.29 -2.47
C ALA A 46 -18.37 -11.46 -2.89
N ALA A 47 -17.08 -11.47 -2.49
CA ALA A 47 -16.16 -12.54 -2.83
C ALA A 47 -16.64 -13.89 -2.22
N PRO A 48 -16.57 -15.01 -2.97
CA PRO A 48 -16.97 -16.31 -2.45
C PRO A 48 -16.19 -16.68 -1.18
N LYS A 49 -16.86 -17.31 -0.19
CA LYS A 49 -16.23 -17.71 1.09
C LYS A 49 -14.86 -18.41 0.96
N PRO A 50 -14.62 -19.32 -0.01
CA PRO A 50 -13.32 -19.96 -0.18
C PRO A 50 -12.15 -19.02 -0.53
N ARG A 51 -12.44 -17.79 -0.98
CA ARG A 51 -11.41 -16.75 -1.22
C ARG A 51 -10.83 -16.21 0.09
N TRP A 52 -11.58 -16.29 1.18
CA TRP A 52 -11.13 -15.87 2.49
C TRP A 52 -10.34 -16.99 3.17
N LYS A 53 -9.07 -16.72 3.43
CA LYS A 53 -8.27 -17.50 4.36
C LYS A 53 -8.32 -16.85 5.72
N GLN A 54 -8.81 -17.59 6.71
CA GLN A 54 -8.73 -17.16 8.10
C GLN A 54 -7.29 -17.35 8.59
N LEU A 55 -6.71 -16.28 9.12
CA LEU A 55 -5.45 -16.25 9.86
C LEU A 55 -5.77 -15.98 11.34
N THR A 56 -4.75 -16.01 12.20
CA THR A 56 -4.92 -15.95 13.67
C THR A 56 -5.81 -14.80 14.13
N HIS A 57 -5.65 -13.61 13.54
CA HIS A 57 -6.42 -12.43 13.92
C HIS A 57 -7.00 -11.65 12.73
N ARG A 58 -6.86 -12.17 11.51
CA ARG A 58 -7.30 -11.49 10.30
C ARG A 58 -7.80 -12.47 9.27
N ARG A 59 -8.46 -11.96 8.24
CA ARG A 59 -8.75 -12.75 7.04
C ARG A 59 -8.08 -12.13 5.83
N LEU A 60 -7.63 -13.00 4.93
CA LEU A 60 -6.85 -12.65 3.77
C LEU A 60 -7.55 -13.14 2.49
N GLN A 61 -7.67 -12.28 1.49
CA GLN A 61 -7.82 -12.70 0.09
C GLN A 61 -6.52 -12.47 -0.67
N THR A 62 -6.25 -13.37 -1.60
CA THR A 62 -5.07 -13.31 -2.46
C THR A 62 -5.49 -13.31 -3.93
N TRP A 63 -5.07 -12.29 -4.68
CA TRP A 63 -5.45 -12.09 -6.07
C TRP A 63 -4.22 -11.94 -6.98
N PRO A 64 -4.21 -12.54 -8.17
CA PRO A 64 -5.28 -13.41 -8.73
C PRO A 64 -5.36 -14.79 -8.05
N SER A 65 -4.26 -15.27 -7.48
CA SER A 65 -4.12 -16.56 -6.81
C SER A 65 -3.00 -16.54 -5.79
N ASP A 66 -2.95 -17.54 -4.91
CA ASP A 66 -1.83 -17.72 -4.00
C ASP A 66 -0.51 -18.03 -4.73
N LEU A 67 0.59 -17.73 -4.04
CA LEU A 67 1.90 -18.14 -4.51
C LEU A 67 2.11 -19.64 -4.28
N VAL A 68 2.60 -20.33 -5.31
CA VAL A 68 2.99 -21.74 -5.23
C VAL A 68 4.49 -21.82 -5.39
N ARG A 69 5.21 -22.20 -4.31
CA ARG A 69 6.68 -22.24 -4.26
C ARG A 69 7.30 -20.90 -4.71
N ASP A 70 6.83 -19.80 -4.12
CA ASP A 70 7.23 -18.41 -4.42
C ASP A 70 7.03 -17.98 -5.88
N ARG A 71 6.07 -18.61 -6.58
CA ARG A 71 5.70 -18.26 -7.94
C ARG A 71 4.22 -17.92 -8.02
N LEU A 72 3.91 -16.81 -8.68
CA LEU A 72 2.54 -16.46 -9.03
C LEU A 72 2.09 -17.27 -10.24
N LEU A 73 0.89 -17.83 -10.22
CA LEU A 73 0.29 -18.39 -11.43
C LEU A 73 -0.17 -17.24 -12.34
N ASP A 74 0.25 -17.29 -13.60
CA ASP A 74 -0.10 -16.25 -14.57
C ASP A 74 -1.61 -16.21 -14.80
N ALA A 75 -2.23 -15.11 -14.38
CA ALA A 75 -3.66 -14.84 -14.50
C ALA A 75 -3.89 -13.32 -14.36
N PRO A 76 -4.90 -12.76 -15.05
CA PRO A 76 -5.22 -11.35 -14.91
C PRO A 76 -5.80 -11.04 -13.52
N LEU A 77 -5.59 -9.81 -13.05
CA LEU A 77 -6.32 -9.30 -11.89
C LEU A 77 -7.78 -9.03 -12.28
N PRO A 78 -8.73 -9.14 -11.33
CA PRO A 78 -10.08 -8.64 -11.55
C PRO A 78 -10.08 -7.15 -11.92
N ALA A 79 -10.94 -6.74 -12.85
CA ALA A 79 -11.00 -5.35 -13.32
C ALA A 79 -11.17 -4.31 -12.19
N TRP A 80 -11.93 -4.65 -11.13
CA TRP A 80 -12.15 -3.77 -9.97
C TRP A 80 -10.92 -3.61 -9.05
N LEU A 81 -9.92 -4.48 -9.20
CA LEU A 81 -8.60 -4.30 -8.57
C LEU A 81 -7.61 -3.59 -9.50
N GLU A 82 -7.88 -3.56 -10.81
CA GLU A 82 -7.03 -2.85 -11.78
C GLU A 82 -7.40 -1.37 -11.88
N ASP A 83 -8.67 -1.06 -12.17
CA ASP A 83 -9.15 0.31 -12.39
C ASP A 83 -9.99 0.79 -11.19
N PRO A 84 -9.74 2.01 -10.65
CA PRO A 84 -8.76 3.01 -11.10
C PRO A 84 -7.36 2.85 -10.49
N ILE A 85 -7.17 1.92 -9.55
CA ILE A 85 -6.02 1.92 -8.63
C ILE A 85 -4.69 1.73 -9.37
N ILE A 86 -4.52 0.68 -10.18
CA ILE A 86 -3.26 0.43 -10.90
C ILE A 86 -2.98 1.56 -11.88
N GLY A 87 -4.00 2.03 -12.61
CA GLY A 87 -3.84 3.17 -13.53
C GLY A 87 -3.26 4.40 -12.82
N ARG A 88 -3.79 4.73 -11.63
CA ARG A 88 -3.28 5.83 -10.80
C ARG A 88 -1.89 5.56 -10.25
N LEU A 89 -1.58 4.34 -9.79
CA LEU A 89 -0.24 3.99 -9.33
C LEU A 89 0.82 4.19 -10.42
N LEU A 90 0.47 3.87 -11.68
CA LEU A 90 1.36 4.02 -12.83
C LEU A 90 1.42 5.48 -13.36
N SER A 91 0.46 6.33 -13.01
CA SER A 91 0.50 7.76 -13.36
C SER A 91 1.33 8.60 -12.38
N LEU A 92 1.66 8.08 -11.21
CA LEU A 92 2.46 8.79 -10.20
C LEU A 92 3.94 8.81 -10.59
N SER A 93 4.39 9.97 -11.09
CA SER A 93 5.76 10.17 -11.53
C SER A 93 6.78 10.11 -10.39
N THR A 94 7.88 9.37 -10.58
CA THR A 94 9.04 9.32 -9.67
C THR A 94 10.09 10.40 -9.96
N ALA A 95 9.93 11.20 -11.02
CA ALA A 95 10.99 12.10 -11.49
C ALA A 95 11.26 13.28 -10.53
N ALA A 96 12.40 13.20 -9.86
CA ALA A 96 13.26 14.34 -9.47
C ALA A 96 14.71 13.85 -9.22
N THR A 97 15.33 13.24 -10.23
CA THR A 97 16.80 13.12 -10.27
C THR A 97 17.24 13.37 -11.71
N PRO A 98 17.98 14.46 -12.00
CA PRO A 98 18.83 14.46 -13.16
C PRO A 98 19.88 13.39 -12.88
N GLU A 99 19.73 12.21 -13.48
CA GLU A 99 20.88 11.33 -13.61
C GLU A 99 21.97 12.15 -14.26
N SER A 100 23.18 12.04 -13.73
CA SER A 100 24.39 12.61 -14.29
C SER A 100 24.69 11.97 -15.65
N SER A 101 23.86 12.22 -16.66
CA SER A 101 24.15 11.90 -18.04
C SER A 101 25.07 12.99 -18.56
N ARG A 102 26.33 12.60 -18.72
CA ARG A 102 27.30 13.31 -19.55
C ARG A 102 26.61 13.59 -20.89
N HIS A 103 26.42 14.88 -21.20
CA HIS A 103 25.81 15.47 -22.40
C HIS A 103 24.33 15.86 -22.25
N ALA A 104 24.13 17.15 -21.92
CA ALA A 104 22.87 17.78 -21.56
C ALA A 104 21.94 18.13 -22.75
N SER A 105 22.15 17.59 -23.95
CA SER A 105 21.40 18.01 -25.15
C SER A 105 20.43 16.98 -25.73
N ASP A 106 20.40 15.74 -25.22
CA ASP A 106 19.55 14.66 -25.77
C ASP A 106 18.87 13.78 -24.71
N ALA A 107 18.76 14.27 -23.46
CA ALA A 107 18.09 13.52 -22.38
C ALA A 107 16.59 13.40 -22.68
N ARG A 108 16.19 12.32 -23.35
CA ARG A 108 14.80 11.85 -23.39
C ARG A 108 14.38 11.56 -21.95
N ILE A 109 13.59 12.44 -21.36
CA ILE A 109 12.90 12.18 -20.09
C ILE A 109 11.91 11.05 -20.37
N VAL A 110 12.29 9.82 -20.04
CA VAL A 110 11.36 8.68 -20.05
C VAL A 110 10.48 8.83 -18.80
N PRO A 111 9.15 8.95 -18.93
CA PRO A 111 8.27 8.94 -17.76
C PRO A 111 8.54 7.70 -16.92
N SER A 112 8.88 7.89 -15.65
CA SER A 112 9.11 6.83 -14.69
C SER A 112 8.07 6.90 -13.57
N HIS A 113 7.62 5.74 -13.13
CA HIS A 113 6.72 5.53 -12.01
C HIS A 113 7.35 4.52 -11.05
N ILE A 114 6.72 4.30 -9.89
CA ILE A 114 7.31 3.50 -8.81
C ILE A 114 7.63 2.04 -9.23
N PHE A 115 6.87 1.47 -10.16
CA PHE A 115 7.11 0.13 -10.71
C PHE A 115 8.06 0.08 -11.92
N SER A 116 8.60 1.18 -12.45
CA SER A 116 9.33 1.16 -13.74
C SER A 116 10.57 0.26 -13.75
N GLN A 117 11.17 0.01 -12.58
CA GLN A 117 12.33 -0.88 -12.41
C GLN A 117 11.94 -2.34 -12.09
N SER A 118 10.65 -2.63 -11.92
CA SER A 118 10.15 -3.98 -11.66
C SER A 118 10.02 -4.80 -12.95
N PRO A 119 10.19 -6.13 -12.93
CA PRO A 119 10.17 -6.96 -14.14
C PRO A 119 8.90 -6.81 -14.99
N HIS A 120 7.74 -6.63 -14.34
CA HIS A 120 6.46 -6.49 -15.04
C HIS A 120 6.05 -5.04 -15.24
N GLN A 121 6.79 -4.09 -14.65
CA GLN A 121 6.51 -2.65 -14.68
C GLN A 121 5.13 -2.26 -14.13
N ARG A 122 4.50 -3.15 -13.36
CA ARG A 122 3.20 -2.94 -12.73
C ARG A 122 2.97 -3.94 -11.60
N PRO A 123 2.02 -3.67 -10.69
CA PRO A 123 1.50 -4.71 -9.81
C PRO A 123 0.86 -5.83 -10.62
N ASN A 124 1.18 -7.08 -10.26
CA ASN A 124 0.55 -8.30 -10.79
C ASN A 124 -0.15 -9.09 -9.68
N HIS A 125 -0.12 -8.60 -8.44
CA HIS A 125 -0.60 -9.32 -7.29
C HIS A 125 -1.14 -8.37 -6.21
N VAL A 126 -2.29 -8.73 -5.63
CA VAL A 126 -2.95 -7.95 -4.57
C VAL A 126 -3.28 -8.84 -3.39
N LEU A 127 -2.90 -8.40 -2.19
CA LEU A 127 -3.43 -8.95 -0.94
C LEU A 127 -4.53 -8.05 -0.40
N ILE A 128 -5.62 -8.64 0.05
CA ILE A 128 -6.70 -7.93 0.73
C ILE A 128 -6.75 -8.45 2.15
N ASN A 129 -6.40 -7.59 3.10
CA ASN A 129 -6.45 -7.92 4.51
C ASN A 129 -7.62 -7.17 5.13
N GLU A 130 -8.45 -7.90 5.86
CA GLU A 130 -9.37 -7.31 6.82
C GLU A 130 -8.88 -7.62 8.24
N TYR A 131 -8.67 -6.55 9.00
CA TYR A 131 -8.17 -6.62 10.36
C TYR A 131 -9.32 -6.41 11.34
N PRO A 132 -9.70 -7.45 12.11
CA PRO A 132 -10.41 -7.28 13.37
C PRO A 132 -9.47 -7.08 14.58
N ARG A 133 -8.13 -7.24 14.41
CA ARG A 133 -6.98 -6.84 15.25
C ARG A 133 -5.71 -7.59 14.79
N GLY A 134 -4.51 -7.15 15.17
CA GLY A 134 -3.25 -7.94 15.15
C GLY A 134 -2.63 -8.42 13.81
N ASP A 135 -1.51 -7.78 13.47
CA ASP A 135 -0.28 -8.22 12.77
C ASP A 135 -0.22 -8.88 11.35
N GLY A 136 0.88 -8.59 10.64
CA GLY A 136 1.21 -9.18 9.33
C GLY A 136 2.66 -9.00 8.84
N ALA A 137 3.26 -10.07 8.32
CA ALA A 137 4.67 -10.18 7.86
C ALA A 137 4.98 -9.77 6.39
N ALA A 138 6.29 -9.77 6.04
CA ALA A 138 7.01 -9.09 4.94
C ALA A 138 7.03 -9.74 3.48
N TYR A 139 7.30 -8.96 2.39
CA TYR A 139 7.31 -9.19 0.90
C TYR A 139 8.32 -8.26 0.10
N TRP A 140 8.29 -8.23 -1.25
CA TRP A 140 9.17 -7.45 -2.18
C TRP A 140 9.15 -5.90 -1.94
N PRO A 141 10.25 -5.14 -2.20
CA PRO A 141 10.60 -3.91 -1.50
C PRO A 141 9.81 -2.67 -1.88
N VAL A 142 8.89 -2.74 -2.84
CA VAL A 142 7.91 -1.68 -3.05
C VAL A 142 6.53 -2.26 -2.81
N VAL A 143 5.87 -1.71 -1.80
CA VAL A 143 4.51 -2.07 -1.46
C VAL A 143 3.64 -0.82 -1.46
N CYS A 144 2.61 -0.86 -2.30
CA CYS A 144 1.57 0.17 -2.36
C CYS A 144 0.36 -0.33 -1.59
N THR A 145 0.04 0.31 -0.46
CA THR A 145 -1.08 -0.05 0.40
C THR A 145 -2.18 1.00 0.29
N VAL A 146 -3.35 0.61 -0.21
CA VAL A 146 -4.57 1.41 -0.19
C VAL A 146 -5.38 1.02 1.04
N SER A 147 -5.68 1.99 1.91
CA SER A 147 -6.48 1.81 3.13
C SER A 147 -7.94 2.09 2.85
N LEU A 148 -8.86 1.29 3.41
CA LEU A 148 -10.31 1.45 3.25
C LEU A 148 -11.03 1.29 4.59
N GLY A 149 -12.18 1.96 4.72
CA GLY A 149 -13.11 1.85 5.84
C GLY A 149 -12.73 2.72 7.02
N SER A 150 -11.59 2.44 7.67
CA SER A 150 -11.17 3.15 8.89
C SER A 150 -9.66 3.41 8.94
N SER A 151 -9.30 4.37 9.79
CA SER A 151 -7.93 4.80 9.99
C SER A 151 -7.12 3.83 10.87
N LEU A 152 -5.82 3.77 10.65
CA LEU A 152 -4.89 2.98 11.46
C LEU A 152 -3.54 3.68 11.61
N CYS A 153 -2.97 3.71 12.82
CA CYS A 153 -1.58 4.06 13.02
C CYS A 153 -0.66 2.84 12.84
N LEU A 154 0.23 2.89 11.83
CA LEU A 154 1.27 1.90 11.60
C LEU A 154 2.53 2.27 12.39
N ASN A 155 3.02 1.34 13.20
CA ASN A 155 4.23 1.50 13.99
C ASN A 155 5.42 0.85 13.28
N LEU A 156 6.52 1.61 13.15
CA LEU A 156 7.78 1.17 12.55
C LEU A 156 8.81 0.94 13.65
N HIS A 157 9.18 -0.31 13.89
CA HIS A 157 10.11 -0.68 14.94
C HIS A 157 11.50 -0.95 14.37
N ARG A 158 12.53 -0.51 15.09
CA ARG A 158 13.91 -0.90 14.83
C ARG A 158 14.17 -2.31 15.38
N SER A 159 14.86 -3.10 14.58
CA SER A 159 15.51 -4.32 15.05
C SER A 159 16.75 -3.95 15.85
N LYS A 160 16.91 -4.57 17.02
CA LYS A 160 18.14 -4.54 17.82
C LYS A 160 19.15 -5.54 17.25
N ASP A 161 20.41 -5.40 17.66
CA ASP A 161 21.51 -6.29 17.25
C ASP A 161 21.27 -7.77 17.62
N ASP A 162 20.45 -8.03 18.64
CA ASP A 162 20.06 -9.37 19.09
C ASP A 162 18.82 -9.94 18.37
N GLY A 163 18.26 -9.19 17.41
CA GLY A 163 17.07 -9.54 16.64
C GLY A 163 15.74 -9.27 17.36
N ALA A 164 15.75 -8.75 18.59
CA ALA A 164 14.54 -8.27 19.26
C ALA A 164 14.12 -6.89 18.74
N LEU A 165 12.86 -6.53 18.91
CA LEU A 165 12.38 -5.19 18.56
C LEU A 165 12.52 -4.18 19.70
N ASP A 166 12.76 -2.93 19.35
CA ASP A 166 12.53 -1.81 20.25
C ASP A 166 11.05 -1.73 20.64
N ALA A 167 10.77 -1.63 21.94
CA ALA A 167 9.40 -1.56 22.45
C ALA A 167 8.70 -0.25 22.05
N VAL A 168 9.48 0.81 21.86
CA VAL A 168 8.99 2.11 21.36
C VAL A 168 9.19 2.14 19.85
N PRO A 169 8.14 2.44 19.07
CA PRO A 169 8.30 2.59 17.62
C PRO A 169 9.22 3.76 17.32
N ALA A 170 10.13 3.57 16.35
CA ALA A 170 11.02 4.62 15.89
C ALA A 170 10.26 5.68 15.08
N TRP A 171 9.21 5.26 14.36
CA TRP A 171 8.30 6.16 13.65
C TRP A 171 6.89 5.61 13.63
N ARG A 172 5.92 6.51 13.43
CA ARG A 172 4.51 6.18 13.29
C ARG A 172 3.96 6.82 12.02
N ILE A 173 3.12 6.10 11.29
CA ILE A 173 2.46 6.58 10.06
C ILE A 173 0.96 6.37 10.21
N LEU A 174 0.18 7.44 10.21
CA LEU A 174 -1.28 7.35 10.26
C LEU A 174 -1.82 7.16 8.84
N GLN A 175 -2.60 6.09 8.63
CA GLN A 175 -3.22 5.77 7.35
C GLN A 175 -4.73 6.03 7.44
N GLU A 176 -5.21 7.07 6.77
CA GLU A 176 -6.63 7.41 6.68
C GLU A 176 -7.38 6.46 5.72
N PRO A 177 -8.72 6.32 5.83
CA PRO A 177 -9.48 5.66 4.79
C PRO A 177 -9.26 6.36 3.44
N ARG A 178 -9.23 5.57 2.38
CA ARG A 178 -8.94 5.96 0.99
C ARG A 178 -7.51 6.45 0.74
N SER A 179 -6.61 6.40 1.72
CA SER A 179 -5.23 6.82 1.53
C SER A 179 -4.41 5.78 0.77
N LEU A 180 -3.32 6.23 0.14
CA LEU A 180 -2.26 5.38 -0.38
C LEU A 180 -0.97 5.62 0.42
N LEU A 181 -0.40 4.54 0.96
CA LEU A 181 0.95 4.50 1.51
C LEU A 181 1.85 3.69 0.57
N ILE A 182 2.94 4.28 0.11
CA ILE A 182 3.99 3.60 -0.66
C ILE A 182 5.22 3.47 0.24
N THR A 183 5.69 2.26 0.44
CA THR A 183 6.94 1.96 1.18
C THR A 183 7.97 1.39 0.22
N THR A 184 9.24 1.79 0.36
CA THR A 184 10.37 1.32 -0.46
C THR A 184 11.36 0.47 0.35
N GLU A 185 12.32 -0.16 -0.35
CA GLU A 185 13.15 -1.29 0.12
C GLU A 185 13.63 -1.21 1.55
N THR A 186 14.39 -0.18 1.88
CA THR A 186 15.04 -0.09 3.19
C THR A 186 14.04 0.20 4.32
N LEU A 187 12.87 0.80 4.04
CA LEU A 187 11.83 0.88 5.07
C LEU A 187 11.29 -0.52 5.37
N TYR A 188 11.16 -1.31 4.33
CA TYR A 188 10.45 -2.57 4.36
C TYR A 188 11.30 -3.74 4.89
N THR A 189 12.56 -3.80 4.49
CA THR A 189 13.49 -4.88 4.87
C THR A 189 14.14 -4.65 6.23
N ASP A 190 14.42 -3.40 6.59
CA ASP A 190 15.27 -3.07 7.74
C ASP A 190 14.47 -2.75 9.00
N TYR A 191 13.16 -2.50 8.85
CA TYR A 191 12.24 -2.21 9.95
C TYR A 191 11.08 -3.20 9.94
N LEU A 192 10.69 -3.68 11.13
CA LEU A 192 9.45 -4.45 11.24
C LEU A 192 8.27 -3.49 11.33
N HIS A 193 7.29 -3.77 10.49
CA HIS A 193 6.02 -3.05 10.40
C HIS A 193 5.01 -3.85 11.20
N GLY A 194 4.58 -3.29 12.33
CA GLY A 194 3.64 -3.94 13.23
C GLY A 194 2.29 -3.25 13.22
N ILE A 195 1.21 -4.04 13.29
CA ILE A 195 -0.11 -3.51 13.66
C ILE A 195 -0.42 -4.06 15.04
N ASP A 196 -0.21 -3.21 16.06
CA ASP A 196 -0.44 -3.55 17.46
C ASP A 196 -1.87 -4.07 17.68
N ASP A 197 -2.06 -5.00 18.61
CA ASP A 197 -3.40 -5.43 19.03
C ASP A 197 -3.94 -4.47 20.10
N ILE A 198 -4.40 -3.30 19.66
CA ILE A 198 -4.97 -2.23 20.51
C ILE A 198 -6.31 -1.75 19.96
N GLU A 199 -7.11 -1.13 20.81
CA GLU A 199 -8.44 -0.59 20.47
C GLU A 199 -8.41 0.86 20.01
N GLU A 200 -7.34 1.57 20.34
CA GLU A 200 -7.23 3.00 20.12
C GLU A 200 -5.75 3.35 19.92
N ASP A 201 -5.45 4.11 18.87
CA ASP A 201 -4.16 4.76 18.75
C ASP A 201 -4.19 6.05 19.56
N VAL A 202 -3.23 6.25 20.45
CA VAL A 202 -3.12 7.44 21.31
C VAL A 202 -1.85 8.24 21.01
N ASN A 203 -1.77 9.44 21.57
CA ASN A 203 -0.65 10.38 21.43
C ASN A 203 -0.34 10.68 19.95
N LEU A 204 -1.38 10.88 19.14
CA LEU A 204 -1.24 11.27 17.75
C LEU A 204 -1.05 12.80 17.65
N SER A 205 0.06 13.25 17.09
CA SER A 205 0.32 14.66 16.85
C SER A 205 1.33 14.84 15.73
N ALA A 206 1.56 16.10 15.34
CA ALA A 206 2.62 16.47 14.41
C ALA A 206 4.02 16.03 14.86
N ASP A 207 4.24 15.86 16.16
CA ASP A 207 5.54 15.46 16.73
C ASP A 207 5.71 13.93 16.75
N THR A 208 4.62 13.17 16.75
CA THR A 208 4.65 11.70 16.92
C THR A 208 4.32 10.92 15.65
N VAL A 209 3.72 11.57 14.65
CA VAL A 209 3.27 10.94 13.40
C VAL A 209 4.03 11.55 12.21
N ALA A 210 4.82 10.73 11.53
CA ALA A 210 5.76 11.18 10.50
C ALA A 210 5.10 11.82 9.28
N ASN A 211 3.88 11.38 8.93
CA ASN A 211 3.14 11.89 7.77
C ASN A 211 2.08 12.93 8.14
N TRP A 212 2.12 13.53 9.34
CA TRP A 212 1.08 14.44 9.82
C TRP A 212 0.75 15.58 8.86
N SER A 213 1.78 16.19 8.26
CA SER A 213 1.62 17.29 7.29
C SER A 213 1.01 16.86 5.94
N LEU A 214 0.86 15.55 5.71
CA LEU A 214 0.32 14.97 4.49
C LEU A 214 -1.09 14.38 4.71
N LEU A 215 -1.63 14.44 5.93
CA LEU A 215 -2.98 13.95 6.21
C LEU A 215 -4.03 14.78 5.45
N GLY A 216 -5.08 14.12 5.00
CA GLY A 216 -6.21 14.77 4.33
C GLY A 216 -7.04 15.60 5.30
N ASP A 217 -7.28 15.06 6.49
CA ASP A 217 -7.98 15.75 7.57
C ASP A 217 -7.40 15.39 8.94
N ALA A 218 -6.35 16.10 9.35
CA ALA A 218 -5.77 15.97 10.69
C ALA A 218 -6.76 16.37 11.81
N GLY A 219 -7.85 17.07 11.49
CA GLY A 219 -8.89 17.44 12.44
C GLY A 219 -9.61 16.24 13.06
N LEU A 220 -9.67 15.12 12.34
CA LEU A 220 -10.30 13.88 12.80
C LEU A 220 -9.59 13.23 13.99
N VAL A 221 -8.32 13.57 14.22
CA VAL A 221 -7.47 13.03 15.29
C VAL A 221 -6.82 14.13 16.12
N ALA A 222 -7.40 15.34 16.11
CA ALA A 222 -6.83 16.52 16.76
C ALA A 222 -6.75 16.42 18.29
N ASP A 223 -7.55 15.56 18.91
CA ASP A 223 -7.48 15.22 20.33
C ASP A 223 -6.37 14.18 20.65
N GLY A 224 -5.64 13.76 19.61
CA GLY A 224 -4.54 12.82 19.67
C GLY A 224 -4.97 11.36 19.77
N ARG A 225 -6.22 11.04 19.42
CA ARG A 225 -6.80 9.71 19.54
C ARG A 225 -7.41 9.22 18.21
N ASN A 226 -7.38 7.92 17.99
CA ASN A 226 -8.06 7.25 16.88
C ASN A 226 -8.61 5.90 17.37
N ALA A 227 -9.93 5.80 17.56
CA ALA A 227 -10.57 4.54 17.89
C ALA A 227 -10.51 3.60 16.68
N ARG A 228 -10.08 2.35 16.91
CA ARG A 228 -9.91 1.36 15.84
C ARG A 228 -11.23 0.69 15.50
N GLU A 229 -11.56 0.77 14.22
CA GLU A 229 -12.70 0.07 13.63
C GLU A 229 -12.22 -0.97 12.62
N MET A 230 -13.16 -1.63 11.94
CA MET A 230 -12.82 -2.59 10.89
C MET A 230 -12.12 -1.85 9.75
N ARG A 231 -10.88 -2.23 9.47
CA ARG A 231 -10.07 -1.69 8.36
C ARG A 231 -9.83 -2.78 7.33
N THR A 232 -10.00 -2.40 6.06
CA THR A 232 -9.56 -3.21 4.92
C THR A 232 -8.35 -2.57 4.27
N SER A 233 -7.34 -3.36 3.89
CA SER A 233 -6.19 -2.85 3.15
C SER A 233 -5.95 -3.66 1.89
N LEU A 234 -5.72 -2.98 0.77
CA LEU A 234 -5.30 -3.58 -0.49
C LEU A 234 -3.80 -3.32 -0.68
N THR A 235 -3.02 -4.39 -0.72
CA THR A 235 -1.57 -4.34 -0.84
C THR A 235 -1.17 -4.77 -2.25
N TYR A 236 -0.82 -3.79 -3.09
CA TYR A 236 -0.38 -3.96 -4.47
C TYR A 236 1.13 -4.15 -4.54
N ARG A 237 1.57 -5.20 -5.25
CA ARG A 237 2.99 -5.54 -5.44
C ARG A 237 3.25 -6.22 -6.78
N ASP A 238 4.51 -6.23 -7.17
CA ASP A 238 5.01 -7.07 -8.27
C ASP A 238 5.68 -8.34 -7.72
N VAL A 239 5.13 -9.50 -8.05
CA VAL A 239 5.73 -10.80 -7.78
C VAL A 239 6.68 -11.16 -8.92
N LEU A 240 7.97 -11.23 -8.59
CA LEU A 240 9.05 -11.41 -9.56
C LEU A 240 8.95 -12.68 -10.41
N LYS A 241 8.56 -13.80 -9.79
CA LYS A 241 8.54 -15.11 -10.46
C LYS A 241 7.12 -15.47 -10.84
N VAL A 242 6.84 -15.54 -12.13
CA VAL A 242 5.54 -15.95 -12.67
C VAL A 242 5.65 -17.32 -13.34
N SER A 243 4.64 -18.16 -13.17
CA SER A 243 4.50 -19.49 -13.77
C SER A 243 3.43 -19.48 -14.87
N GLN A 244 3.85 -19.86 -16.07
CA GLN A 244 2.99 -19.98 -17.26
C GLN A 244 2.08 -21.22 -17.26
N MET A 245 2.02 -21.98 -16.17
CA MET A 245 1.14 -23.17 -16.11
C MET A 245 -0.34 -22.81 -16.07
N GLY A 246 -0.71 -21.63 -15.54
CA GLY A 246 -2.10 -21.16 -15.47
C GLY A 246 -2.72 -20.88 -16.86
N SER A 247 -1.94 -20.27 -17.76
CA SER A 247 -2.38 -19.97 -19.13
C SER A 247 -2.64 -21.24 -19.97
N LYS A 248 -1.86 -22.30 -19.74
CA LYS A 248 -2.07 -23.61 -20.38
C LYS A 248 -3.38 -24.27 -19.93
N LEU A 249 -3.72 -24.26 -18.65
CA LEU A 249 -4.96 -24.89 -18.14
C LEU A 249 -6.22 -24.20 -18.70
N ASN A 250 -6.22 -22.87 -18.80
CA ASN A 250 -7.33 -22.12 -19.40
C ASN A 250 -7.55 -22.41 -20.89
N MET A 251 -6.49 -22.73 -21.65
CA MET A 251 -6.63 -23.17 -23.04
C MET A 251 -7.31 -24.55 -23.16
N TYR A 252 -7.09 -25.45 -22.21
CA TYR A 252 -7.71 -26.78 -22.22
C TYR A 252 -9.17 -26.77 -21.76
N LEU A 253 -9.59 -25.82 -20.92
CA LEU A 253 -10.97 -25.68 -20.45
C LEU A 253 -11.88 -24.89 -21.41
N ARG A 254 -11.32 -24.28 -22.46
CA ARG A 254 -12.04 -23.53 -23.51
C ARG A 254 -12.17 -24.30 -24.83
N ARG A 255 -11.91 -25.61 -24.83
CA ARG A 255 -12.18 -26.55 -25.93
C ARG A 255 -13.30 -27.50 -25.52
#